data_AF-A0A7C3L776-F1
#
_entry.id   AF-A0A7C3L776-F1
#
_cell.length_a   1.000
_cell.length_b   1.000
_cell.length_c   1.000
_cell.angle_alpha   90.00
_cell.angle_beta   90.00
_cell.angle_gamma   90.00
#
_symmetry.space_group_name_H-M   'P 1'
#
loop_
_entity.id
_entity.type
_entity.pdbx_description
1 polymer ?
#
loop_
_entity_poly.entity_id
_entity_poly.type
_entity_poly.pdbx_seq_one_letter_code
_entity_poly.pdbx_strand_id
1 'polypeptide(L)'
;EQIQEAEEVDWNEEEQRVEVRLVKRLGSIMLSEKPLKSTDNSEVTDLLLEELEDLELETLNWSKEALALKNRVNFLNHHGEAMPDFSDDYLLKNMDEWLAPYLQGINSIRGVKGLNLHNILLGLLSYEQTQALDKLAPAKLKVASGSNIAIDYSNPTQPILAVRLQEMFGTSDTPTILQGKVKLMLHLLSPASRPMQVTQDLASFWANTYDDVKKELRGKYKKHYWPDDPLEAQATSRTKKRM
;
A
#
# COMPACT_ATOMS: atom_id res chain seq x y z
N GLU A 1 -49.54 18.71 26.48
CA GLU A 1 -48.18 18.44 25.99
C GLU A 1 -48.24 17.22 25.09
N GLN A 2 -47.67 17.30 23.89
CA GLN A 2 -47.71 16.20 22.91
C GLN A 2 -46.51 15.28 23.12
N ILE A 3 -46.74 13.97 23.15
CA ILE A 3 -45.68 12.96 23.11
C ILE A 3 -45.08 12.98 21.71
N GLN A 4 -43.76 13.11 21.62
CA GLN A 4 -43.00 13.07 20.36
C GLN A 4 -42.17 11.79 20.31
N GLU A 5 -42.05 11.22 19.11
CA GLU A 5 -41.24 10.03 18.83
C GLU A 5 -40.25 10.39 17.73
N ALA A 6 -38.97 10.15 17.97
CA ALA A 6 -37.88 10.47 17.03
C ALA A 6 -36.83 9.36 17.05
N GLU A 7 -36.13 9.20 15.94
CA GLU A 7 -34.91 8.39 15.88
C GLU A 7 -33.73 9.27 16.32
N GLU A 8 -32.91 8.75 17.22
CA GLU A 8 -31.66 9.35 17.66
C GLU A 8 -30.54 8.40 17.27
N VAL A 9 -29.51 8.96 16.63
CA VAL A 9 -28.29 8.25 16.21
C VAL A 9 -27.17 8.73 17.12
N ASP A 10 -26.48 7.79 17.77
CA ASP A 10 -25.46 8.10 18.76
C ASP A 10 -24.26 7.17 18.61
N TRP A 11 -23.10 7.63 19.07
CA TRP A 11 -21.87 6.85 19.06
C TRP A 11 -21.69 6.09 20.37
N ASN A 12 -21.50 4.77 20.26
CA ASN A 12 -21.10 3.95 21.39
C ASN A 12 -19.57 3.80 21.39
N GLU A 13 -18.90 4.58 22.25
CA GLU A 13 -17.43 4.55 22.40
C GLU A 13 -16.88 3.17 22.80
N GLU A 14 -17.58 2.44 23.67
CA GLU A 14 -17.12 1.13 24.18
C GLU A 14 -17.13 0.06 23.09
N GLU A 15 -18.19 0.06 22.27
CA GLU A 15 -18.39 -0.91 21.19
C GLU A 15 -17.86 -0.41 19.83
N GLN A 16 -17.38 0.83 19.75
CA GLN A 16 -16.93 1.52 18.53
C GLN A 16 -17.93 1.37 17.37
N ARG A 17 -19.18 1.71 17.64
CA ARG A 17 -20.28 1.57 16.69
C ARG A 17 -21.34 2.65 16.86
N VAL A 18 -21.99 2.97 15.75
CA VAL A 18 -23.17 3.80 15.72
C VAL A 18 -24.39 2.97 16.13
N GLU A 19 -25.17 3.50 17.07
CA GLU A 19 -26.42 2.94 17.54
C GLU A 19 -27.59 3.85 17.16
N VAL A 20 -28.67 3.25 16.65
CA VAL A 20 -29.91 3.96 16.36
C VAL A 20 -30.94 3.58 17.40
N ARG A 21 -31.61 4.56 18.00
CA ARG A 21 -32.61 4.34 19.04
C ARG A 21 -33.86 5.14 18.75
N LEU A 22 -35.01 4.52 18.94
CA LEU A 22 -36.32 5.17 18.88
C LEU A 22 -36.66 5.72 20.27
N VAL A 23 -36.73 7.03 20.40
CA VAL A 23 -36.92 7.72 21.67
C VAL A 23 -38.30 8.37 21.70
N LYS A 24 -39.08 8.11 22.75
CA LYS A 24 -40.34 8.82 23.04
C LYS A 24 -40.11 9.84 24.14
N ARG A 25 -40.45 11.10 23.90
CA ARG A 25 -40.29 12.21 24.86
C ARG A 25 -41.61 12.94 25.10
N LEU A 26 -41.79 13.43 26.32
CA LEU A 26 -42.80 14.43 26.68
C LEU A 26 -42.06 15.70 27.10
N GLY A 27 -41.91 16.66 26.19
CA GLY A 27 -41.00 17.78 26.38
C GLY A 27 -39.55 17.29 26.50
N SER A 28 -38.89 17.62 27.61
CA SER A 28 -37.51 17.17 27.91
C SER A 28 -37.44 15.81 28.63
N ILE A 29 -38.57 15.22 28.99
CA ILE A 29 -38.61 13.96 29.74
C ILE A 29 -38.65 12.78 28.77
N MET A 30 -37.65 11.91 28.83
CA MET A 30 -37.64 10.64 28.11
C MET A 30 -38.63 9.66 28.77
N LEU A 31 -39.58 9.15 27.98
CA LEU A 31 -40.60 8.19 28.43
C LEU A 31 -40.18 6.75 28.16
N SER A 32 -39.57 6.49 27.00
CA SER A 32 -39.08 5.17 26.61
C SER A 32 -38.04 5.28 25.52
N GLU A 33 -37.13 4.32 25.47
CA GLU A 33 -36.10 4.17 24.46
C GLU A 33 -36.09 2.72 23.97
N LYS A 34 -35.92 2.52 22.66
CA LYS A 34 -35.83 1.18 22.06
C LYS A 34 -34.75 1.15 20.98
N PRO A 35 -33.80 0.21 21.02
CA PRO A 35 -32.81 0.07 19.95
C PRO A 35 -33.48 -0.31 18.63
N LEU A 36 -33.07 0.36 17.55
CA LEU A 36 -33.42 0.04 16.18
C LEU A 36 -32.24 -0.67 15.51
N LYS A 37 -32.55 -1.62 14.64
CA LYS A 37 -31.55 -2.35 13.84
C LYS A 37 -31.26 -1.67 12.50
N SER A 38 -31.95 -0.59 12.18
CA SER A 38 -31.84 0.03 10.86
C SER A 38 -30.47 0.69 10.73
N THR A 39 -29.62 0.13 9.89
CA THR A 39 -28.32 0.68 9.49
C THR A 39 -28.39 1.35 8.12
N ASP A 40 -29.57 1.41 7.50
CA ASP A 40 -29.83 2.11 6.23
C ASP A 40 -30.29 3.57 6.44
N ASN A 41 -29.88 4.19 7.55
CA ASN A 41 -30.07 5.63 7.78
C ASN A 41 -28.78 6.36 7.32
N SER A 42 -28.90 7.39 6.48
CA SER A 42 -27.76 8.20 6.04
C SER A 42 -27.00 8.80 7.23
N GLU A 43 -27.70 9.15 8.30
CA GLU A 43 -27.10 9.67 9.55
C GLU A 43 -26.15 8.66 10.20
N VAL A 44 -26.34 7.35 10.00
CA VAL A 44 -25.42 6.31 10.49
C VAL A 44 -24.09 6.37 9.74
N THR A 45 -24.15 6.53 8.43
CA THR A 45 -22.97 6.66 7.59
C THR A 45 -22.24 7.96 7.92
N ASP A 46 -22.97 9.07 8.04
CA ASP A 46 -22.40 10.39 8.33
C ASP A 46 -21.69 10.39 9.69
N LEU A 47 -22.33 9.89 10.75
CA LEU A 47 -21.71 9.79 12.06
C LEU A 47 -20.52 8.81 12.07
N LEU A 48 -20.61 7.70 11.33
CA LEU A 48 -19.49 6.75 11.23
C LEU A 48 -18.28 7.37 10.51
N LEU A 49 -18.50 8.23 9.52
CA LEU A 49 -17.44 8.97 8.84
C LEU A 49 -16.80 10.03 9.73
N GLU A 50 -17.61 10.79 10.49
CA GLU A 50 -17.12 11.76 11.48
C GLU A 50 -16.19 11.09 12.50
N GLU A 51 -16.62 9.96 13.07
CA GLU A 51 -15.81 9.18 14.02
C GLU A 51 -14.55 8.57 13.38
N LEU A 52 -14.59 8.24 12.08
CA LEU A 52 -13.41 7.79 11.34
C LEU A 52 -12.41 8.92 11.08
N GLU A 53 -12.87 10.17 10.92
CA GLU A 53 -12.00 11.33 10.76
C GLU A 53 -11.15 11.54 12.02
N ASP A 54 -11.76 11.45 13.20
CA ASP A 54 -11.08 11.58 14.49
C ASP A 54 -10.12 10.42 14.79
N LEU A 55 -10.40 9.24 14.25
CA LEU A 55 -9.58 8.02 14.41
C LEU A 55 -8.42 7.91 13.42
N GLU A 56 -8.33 8.79 12.42
CA GLU A 56 -7.35 8.80 11.33
C GLU A 56 -7.41 7.57 10.39
N LEU A 57 -6.89 7.72 9.17
CA LEU A 57 -6.86 6.66 8.15
C LEU A 57 -6.06 5.41 8.56
N GLU A 58 -5.12 5.52 9.50
CA GLU A 58 -4.30 4.39 9.97
C GLU A 58 -5.14 3.32 10.66
N THR A 59 -6.35 3.67 11.13
CA THR A 59 -7.27 2.70 11.74
C THR A 59 -7.95 1.81 10.71
N LEU A 60 -7.95 2.19 9.43
CA LEU A 60 -8.45 1.33 8.36
C LEU A 60 -7.51 0.13 8.15
N ASN A 61 -8.08 -1.00 7.75
CA ASN A 61 -7.30 -2.21 7.51
C ASN A 61 -6.62 -2.18 6.13
N TRP A 62 -5.48 -1.47 6.08
CA TRP A 62 -4.66 -1.35 4.89
C TRP A 62 -3.92 -2.65 4.56
N SER A 63 -4.49 -3.44 3.64
CA SER A 63 -3.79 -4.60 3.09
C SER A 63 -2.50 -4.19 2.37
N LYS A 64 -1.57 -5.13 2.22
CA LYS A 64 -0.31 -4.88 1.48
C LYS A 64 -0.59 -4.46 0.04
N GLU A 65 -1.64 -5.01 -0.56
CA GLU A 65 -2.10 -4.71 -1.91
C GLU A 65 -2.73 -3.32 -2.01
N ALA A 66 -3.48 -2.89 -0.99
CA ALA A 66 -4.05 -1.54 -0.93
C ALA A 66 -2.94 -0.48 -0.79
N LEU A 67 -1.99 -0.70 0.12
CA LEU A 67 -0.83 0.20 0.28
C LEU A 67 0.03 0.24 -0.98
N ALA A 68 0.28 -0.90 -1.62
CA ALA A 68 1.04 -0.93 -2.86
C ALA A 68 0.33 -0.17 -3.99
N LEU A 69 -0.99 -0.29 -4.11
CA LEU A 69 -1.77 0.48 -5.08
C LEU A 69 -1.69 1.98 -4.80
N LYS A 70 -1.99 2.38 -3.55
CA LYS A 70 -1.90 3.76 -3.06
C LYS A 70 -0.54 4.39 -3.39
N ASN A 71 0.54 3.71 -3.00
CA ASN A 71 1.90 4.21 -3.20
C ASN A 71 2.28 4.34 -4.68
N ARG A 72 1.86 3.40 -5.53
CA ARG A 72 2.11 3.47 -6.98
C ARG A 72 1.39 4.65 -7.63
N VAL A 73 0.13 4.90 -7.24
CA VAL A 73 -0.65 6.03 -7.74
C VAL A 73 -0.02 7.35 -7.30
N ASN A 74 0.34 7.47 -6.03
CA ASN A 74 1.01 8.67 -5.50
C ASN A 74 2.39 8.90 -6.14
N PHE A 75 3.14 7.84 -6.44
CA PHE A 75 4.38 7.92 -7.20
C PHE A 75 4.16 8.53 -8.60
N LEU A 76 3.09 8.15 -9.30
CA LEU A 76 2.80 8.71 -10.62
C LEU A 76 2.36 10.17 -10.55
N ASN A 77 1.48 10.53 -9.61
CA ASN A 77 1.08 11.92 -9.38
C ASN A 77 2.28 12.81 -9.04
N HIS A 78 3.20 12.32 -8.20
CA HIS A 78 4.45 13.02 -7.88
C HIS A 78 5.30 13.35 -9.13
N HIS A 79 5.23 12.52 -10.16
CA HIS A 79 5.95 12.71 -11.41
C HIS A 79 5.10 13.37 -12.52
N GLY A 80 3.94 13.92 -12.18
CA GLY A 80 3.11 14.73 -13.08
C GLY A 80 2.15 13.93 -13.98
N GLU A 81 1.94 12.64 -13.71
CA GLU A 81 0.85 11.90 -14.35
C GLU A 81 -0.49 12.26 -13.71
N ALA A 82 -1.58 12.24 -14.49
CA ALA A 82 -2.92 12.60 -14.02
C ALA A 82 -3.69 11.38 -13.48
N MET A 83 -3.31 10.91 -12.30
CA MET A 83 -4.05 9.86 -11.58
C MET A 83 -4.95 10.49 -10.49
N PRO A 84 -5.97 9.76 -9.99
CA PRO A 84 -6.69 10.16 -8.78
C PRO A 84 -5.71 10.36 -7.61
N ASP A 85 -6.03 11.28 -6.70
CA ASP A 85 -5.18 11.56 -5.54
C ASP A 85 -5.47 10.55 -4.43
N PHE A 86 -4.47 9.72 -4.09
CA PHE A 86 -4.55 8.77 -2.99
C PHE A 86 -3.61 9.17 -1.84
N SER A 87 -3.28 10.45 -1.70
CA SER A 87 -2.60 10.96 -0.51
C SER A 87 -3.49 10.78 0.73
N ASP A 88 -2.87 10.63 1.90
CA ASP A 88 -3.62 10.49 3.15
C ASP A 88 -4.54 11.69 3.39
N ASP A 89 -4.04 12.90 3.13
CA ASP A 89 -4.83 14.13 3.26
C ASP A 89 -6.07 14.14 2.34
N TYR A 90 -5.94 13.68 1.10
CA TYR A 90 -7.07 13.61 0.17
C TYR A 90 -8.06 12.53 0.58
N LEU A 91 -7.57 11.32 0.88
CA LEU A 91 -8.44 10.21 1.23
C LEU A 91 -9.20 10.48 2.53
N LEU A 92 -8.58 11.14 3.51
CA LEU A 92 -9.25 11.50 4.76
C LEU A 92 -10.37 12.52 4.51
N LYS A 93 -10.12 13.55 3.68
CA LYS A 93 -11.09 14.63 3.41
C LYS A 93 -12.24 14.26 2.49
N ASN A 94 -12.12 13.17 1.74
CA ASN A 94 -13.10 12.78 0.71
C ASN A 94 -13.66 11.37 0.99
N MET A 95 -13.70 10.93 2.26
CA MET A 95 -14.25 9.61 2.61
C MET A 95 -15.74 9.48 2.26
N ASP A 96 -16.47 10.59 2.23
CA ASP A 96 -17.83 10.70 1.71
C ASP A 96 -17.93 10.25 0.24
N GLU A 97 -16.91 10.53 -0.58
CA GLU A 97 -16.89 10.16 -1.99
C GLU A 97 -16.46 8.71 -2.23
N TRP A 98 -15.36 8.27 -1.60
CA TRP A 98 -14.74 6.99 -1.95
C TRP A 98 -15.09 5.83 -1.01
N LEU A 99 -15.38 6.13 0.27
CA LEU A 99 -15.63 5.11 1.29
C LEU A 99 -17.13 4.95 1.58
N ALA A 100 -17.88 6.05 1.69
CA ALA A 100 -19.30 6.05 2.04
C ALA A 100 -20.17 5.12 1.18
N PRO A 101 -19.97 5.01 -0.15
CA PRO A 101 -20.75 4.08 -0.97
C PRO A 101 -20.64 2.60 -0.54
N TYR A 102 -19.58 2.25 0.22
CA TYR A 102 -19.31 0.91 0.73
C TYR A 102 -19.70 0.73 2.20
N LEU A 103 -20.20 1.77 2.87
CA LEU A 103 -20.64 1.74 4.27
C LEU A 103 -22.09 1.31 4.45
N GLN A 104 -22.83 1.05 3.37
CA GLN A 104 -24.21 0.58 3.48
C GLN A 104 -24.29 -0.70 4.32
N GLY A 105 -25.12 -0.66 5.37
CA GLY A 105 -25.30 -1.78 6.29
C GLY A 105 -24.17 -1.95 7.32
N ILE A 106 -23.15 -1.09 7.30
CA ILE A 106 -22.04 -1.06 8.25
C ILE A 106 -22.27 0.07 9.24
N ASN A 107 -22.19 -0.23 10.54
CA ASN A 107 -22.36 0.73 11.61
C ASN A 107 -21.25 0.67 12.66
N SER A 108 -20.12 0.02 12.37
CA SER A 108 -19.03 -0.15 13.35
C SER A 108 -17.66 -0.07 12.70
N ILE A 109 -16.66 0.39 13.45
CA ILE A 109 -15.26 0.40 13.01
C ILE A 109 -14.78 -1.01 12.64
N ARG A 110 -15.26 -2.02 13.36
CA ARG A 110 -14.98 -3.43 13.03
C ARG A 110 -15.49 -3.80 11.64
N GLY A 111 -16.70 -3.36 11.28
CA GLY A 111 -17.26 -3.57 9.95
C GLY A 111 -16.47 -2.83 8.87
N VAL A 112 -16.08 -1.58 9.13
CA VAL A 112 -15.23 -0.77 8.22
C VAL A 112 -13.89 -1.46 7.97
N LYS A 113 -13.23 -1.98 9.02
CA LYS A 113 -11.98 -2.76 8.92
C LYS A 113 -12.13 -4.07 8.12
N GLY A 114 -13.36 -4.53 7.91
CA GLY A 114 -13.68 -5.68 7.07
C GLY A 114 -13.73 -5.36 5.57
N LEU A 115 -13.70 -4.08 5.18
CA LEU A 115 -13.76 -3.67 3.79
C LEU A 115 -12.47 -4.00 3.03
N ASN A 116 -12.64 -4.33 1.74
CA ASN A 116 -11.50 -4.54 0.84
C ASN A 116 -11.09 -3.21 0.21
N LEU A 117 -10.24 -2.46 0.92
CA LEU A 117 -9.74 -1.15 0.47
C LEU A 117 -9.02 -1.21 -0.89
N HIS A 118 -8.35 -2.33 -1.21
CA HIS A 118 -7.70 -2.48 -2.51
C HIS A 118 -8.72 -2.41 -3.65
N ASN A 119 -9.83 -3.15 -3.54
CA ASN A 119 -10.87 -3.13 -4.57
C ASN A 119 -11.59 -1.79 -4.64
N ILE A 120 -11.81 -1.14 -3.50
CA ILE A 120 -12.42 0.19 -3.43
C ILE A 120 -11.54 1.20 -4.18
N LEU A 121 -10.26 1.32 -3.82
CA LEU A 121 -9.33 2.23 -4.47
C LEU A 121 -9.10 1.90 -5.95
N LEU A 122 -9.05 0.61 -6.30
CA LEU A 122 -8.95 0.18 -7.69
C LEU A 122 -10.17 0.61 -8.50
N GLY A 123 -11.35 0.60 -7.89
CA GLY A 123 -12.61 1.06 -8.50
C GLY A 123 -12.64 2.57 -8.81
N LEU A 124 -11.76 3.37 -8.20
CA LEU A 124 -11.62 4.79 -8.48
C LEU A 124 -10.78 5.07 -9.74
N LEU A 125 -10.05 4.07 -10.25
CA LEU A 125 -9.24 4.20 -11.44
C LEU A 125 -10.04 3.85 -12.69
N SER A 126 -9.90 4.66 -13.74
CA SER A 126 -10.36 4.26 -15.06
C SER A 126 -9.56 3.08 -15.60
N TYR A 127 -10.09 2.40 -16.62
CA TYR A 127 -9.36 1.32 -17.30
C TYR A 127 -8.03 1.82 -17.90
N GLU A 128 -8.04 3.00 -18.50
CA GLU A 128 -6.84 3.63 -19.08
C GLU A 128 -5.81 3.97 -18.00
N GLN A 129 -6.25 4.51 -16.86
CA GLN A 129 -5.39 4.80 -15.71
C GLN A 129 -4.79 3.53 -15.12
N THR A 130 -5.57 2.44 -15.04
CA THR A 130 -5.08 1.14 -14.57
C THR A 130 -3.98 0.58 -15.48
N GLN A 131 -4.17 0.66 -16.81
CA GLN A 131 -3.15 0.25 -17.77
C GLN A 131 -1.89 1.12 -17.70
N ALA A 132 -2.07 2.43 -17.58
CA ALA A 132 -0.96 3.37 -17.42
C ALA A 132 -0.19 3.12 -16.12
N LEU A 133 -0.89 2.82 -15.01
CA LEU A 133 -0.29 2.45 -13.74
C LEU A 133 0.62 1.22 -13.87
N ASP A 134 0.14 0.16 -14.53
CA ASP A 134 0.92 -1.07 -14.74
C ASP A 134 2.12 -0.87 -15.66
N LYS A 135 2.01 0.01 -16.65
CA LYS A 135 3.09 0.32 -17.58
C LYS A 135 4.15 1.25 -16.99
N LEU A 136 3.73 2.29 -16.29
CA LEU A 136 4.60 3.38 -15.83
C LEU A 136 5.24 3.08 -14.46
N ALA A 137 4.46 2.47 -13.56
CA ALA A 137 4.87 2.10 -12.22
C ALA A 137 4.52 0.64 -11.95
N PRO A 138 5.19 -0.34 -12.59
CA PRO A 138 4.86 -1.75 -12.42
C PRO A 138 5.02 -2.19 -10.96
N ALA A 139 4.14 -3.07 -10.48
CA ALA A 139 4.22 -3.60 -9.11
C ALA A 139 5.46 -4.48 -8.89
N LYS A 140 5.92 -5.17 -9.94
CA LYS A 140 7.10 -6.03 -9.91
C LYS A 140 7.95 -5.81 -11.15
N LEU A 141 9.27 -5.89 -10.97
CA LEU A 141 10.24 -5.87 -12.05
C LEU A 141 10.80 -7.27 -12.29
N LYS A 142 10.83 -7.68 -13.55
CA LYS A 142 11.56 -8.89 -13.96
C LYS A 142 13.05 -8.58 -14.06
N VAL A 143 13.87 -9.21 -13.22
CA VAL A 143 15.34 -9.04 -13.20
C VAL A 143 16.03 -10.08 -14.08
N ALA A 144 17.34 -9.95 -14.31
CA ALA A 144 18.13 -10.81 -15.21
C ALA A 144 18.03 -12.31 -14.87
N SER A 145 17.85 -12.67 -13.60
CA SER A 145 17.62 -14.05 -13.17
C SER A 145 16.27 -14.65 -13.63
N GLY A 146 15.37 -13.81 -14.17
CA GLY A 146 13.99 -14.16 -14.50
C GLY A 146 12.99 -14.01 -13.36
N SER A 147 13.44 -13.71 -12.13
CA SER A 147 12.56 -13.46 -10.98
C SER A 147 11.77 -12.17 -11.14
N ASN A 148 10.56 -12.12 -10.57
CA ASN A 148 9.75 -10.90 -10.48
C ASN A 148 9.85 -10.34 -9.06
N ILE A 149 10.58 -9.25 -8.89
CA ILE A 149 10.87 -8.62 -7.60
C ILE A 149 9.93 -7.44 -7.41
N ALA A 150 9.27 -7.35 -6.26
CA ALA A 150 8.38 -6.22 -5.95
C ALA A 150 9.18 -4.92 -5.84
N ILE A 151 8.60 -3.84 -6.38
CA ILE A 151 9.13 -2.48 -6.22
C ILE A 151 8.37 -1.84 -5.06
N ASP A 152 9.10 -1.24 -4.14
CA ASP A 152 8.56 -0.46 -3.04
C ASP A 152 8.46 1.01 -3.46
N TYR A 153 7.24 1.53 -3.47
CA TYR A 153 6.91 2.91 -3.86
C TYR A 153 6.57 3.80 -2.64
N SER A 154 6.82 3.34 -1.41
CA SER A 154 6.51 4.09 -0.19
C SER A 154 7.13 5.48 -0.16
N ASN A 155 8.30 5.66 -0.77
CA ASN A 155 8.86 6.96 -1.06
C ASN A 155 8.71 7.28 -2.57
N PRO A 156 7.85 8.26 -2.96
CA PRO A 156 7.63 8.59 -4.35
C PRO A 156 8.87 9.15 -5.06
N THR A 157 9.83 9.73 -4.33
CA THR A 157 11.08 10.25 -4.92
C THR A 157 12.12 9.15 -5.15
N GLN A 158 11.99 8.02 -4.46
CA GLN A 158 13.02 6.99 -4.40
C GLN A 158 12.39 5.59 -4.33
N PRO A 159 11.85 5.09 -5.46
CA PRO A 159 11.33 3.73 -5.54
C PRO A 159 12.45 2.70 -5.36
N ILE A 160 12.24 1.73 -4.49
CA ILE A 160 13.24 0.77 -4.04
C ILE A 160 13.02 -0.61 -4.68
N LEU A 161 14.10 -1.22 -5.13
CA LEU A 161 14.15 -2.63 -5.55
C LEU A 161 15.06 -3.41 -4.59
N ALA A 162 14.44 -4.13 -3.65
CA ALA A 162 15.17 -5.00 -2.73
C ALA A 162 15.44 -6.36 -3.38
N VAL A 163 16.64 -6.50 -3.95
CA VAL A 163 17.00 -7.64 -4.81
C VAL A 163 18.28 -8.31 -4.31
N ARG A 164 18.31 -9.64 -4.36
CA ARG A 164 19.54 -10.38 -4.04
C ARG A 164 20.61 -10.08 -5.07
N LEU A 165 21.83 -9.83 -4.61
CA LEU A 165 22.96 -9.41 -5.45
C LEU A 165 23.16 -10.35 -6.65
N GLN A 166 23.09 -11.67 -6.44
CA GLN A 166 23.30 -12.65 -7.52
C GLN A 166 22.24 -12.63 -8.63
N GLU A 167 21.10 -11.98 -8.40
CA GLU A 167 20.04 -11.83 -9.40
C GLU A 167 20.28 -10.65 -10.35
N MET A 168 21.25 -9.79 -10.01
CA MET A 168 21.68 -8.64 -10.80
C MET A 168 22.95 -8.91 -11.62
N PHE A 169 23.55 -10.10 -11.54
CA PHE A 169 24.66 -10.45 -12.43
C PHE A 169 24.24 -10.35 -13.91
N GLY A 170 25.16 -9.95 -14.77
CA GLY A 170 24.84 -9.64 -16.17
C GLY A 170 24.08 -8.34 -16.39
N THR A 171 23.75 -7.58 -15.32
CA THR A 171 23.06 -6.30 -15.43
C THR A 171 24.05 -5.15 -15.23
N SER A 172 24.37 -4.45 -16.31
CA SER A 172 25.33 -3.34 -16.29
C SER A 172 24.72 -2.07 -15.70
N ASP A 173 23.52 -1.71 -16.18
CA ASP A 173 22.86 -0.45 -15.83
C ASP A 173 21.81 -0.62 -14.75
N THR A 174 21.64 0.42 -13.93
CA THR A 174 20.57 0.47 -12.94
C THR A 174 19.20 0.40 -13.65
N PRO A 175 18.32 -0.55 -13.29
CA PRO A 175 16.98 -0.61 -13.86
C PRO A 175 16.20 0.68 -13.63
N THR A 176 15.42 1.05 -14.64
CA THR A 176 14.61 2.27 -14.63
C THR A 176 13.12 1.94 -14.76
N ILE A 177 12.30 2.83 -14.22
CA ILE A 177 10.84 2.83 -14.37
C ILE A 177 10.40 4.19 -14.92
N LEU A 178 9.08 4.41 -15.04
CA LEU A 178 8.51 5.62 -15.61
C LEU A 178 9.11 5.93 -17.00
N GLN A 179 9.15 4.89 -17.85
CA GLN A 179 9.72 4.95 -19.20
C GLN A 179 11.18 5.46 -19.25
N GLY A 180 11.99 5.07 -18.27
CA GLY A 180 13.41 5.42 -18.23
C GLY A 180 13.75 6.69 -17.44
N LYS A 181 12.74 7.43 -16.97
CA LYS A 181 12.94 8.71 -16.27
C LYS A 181 13.47 8.54 -14.84
N VAL A 182 13.13 7.43 -14.18
CA VAL A 182 13.46 7.21 -12.76
C VAL A 182 14.30 5.95 -12.61
N LYS A 183 15.51 6.09 -12.07
CA LYS A 183 16.36 4.96 -11.68
C LYS A 183 15.90 4.42 -10.33
N LEU A 184 15.76 3.09 -10.23
CA LEU A 184 15.43 2.44 -8.96
C LEU A 184 16.60 2.53 -7.98
N MET A 185 16.29 2.75 -6.70
CA MET A 185 17.24 2.54 -5.62
C MET A 185 17.36 1.04 -5.36
N LEU A 186 18.54 0.48 -5.62
CA LEU A 186 18.81 -0.93 -5.41
C LEU A 186 19.24 -1.16 -3.96
N HIS A 187 18.46 -1.95 -3.23
CA HIS A 187 18.91 -2.55 -1.97
C HIS A 187 19.45 -3.94 -2.32
N LEU A 188 20.77 -4.03 -2.51
CA LEU A 188 21.45 -5.28 -2.85
C LEU A 188 21.55 -6.16 -1.61
N LEU A 189 20.91 -7.33 -1.66
CA LEU A 189 20.77 -8.24 -0.53
C LEU A 189 21.70 -9.46 -0.64
N SER A 190 22.05 -10.02 0.52
CA SER A 190 22.68 -11.34 0.61
C SER A 190 21.69 -12.46 0.29
N PRO A 191 22.14 -13.73 0.15
CA PRO A 191 21.24 -14.87 -0.02
C PRO A 191 20.23 -15.05 1.12
N ALA A 192 20.50 -14.51 2.31
CA ALA A 192 19.58 -14.53 3.45
C ALA A 192 18.76 -13.23 3.58
N SER A 193 18.63 -12.47 2.48
CA SER A 193 17.87 -11.20 2.41
C SER A 193 18.36 -10.12 3.37
N ARG A 194 19.64 -10.13 3.74
CA ARG A 194 20.24 -9.05 4.55
C ARG A 194 20.78 -7.95 3.63
N PRO A 195 20.54 -6.66 3.90
CA PRO A 195 21.12 -5.56 3.13
C PRO A 195 22.65 -5.63 3.15
N MET A 196 23.26 -5.57 1.96
CA MET A 196 24.72 -5.53 1.79
C MET A 196 25.18 -4.17 1.27
N GLN A 197 24.44 -3.60 0.32
CA GLN A 197 24.73 -2.29 -0.27
C GLN A 197 23.43 -1.63 -0.71
N VAL A 198 23.39 -0.30 -0.60
CA VAL A 198 22.36 0.54 -1.23
C VAL A 198 23.02 1.36 -2.34
N THR A 199 22.47 1.36 -3.54
CA THR A 199 23.01 2.14 -4.67
C THR A 199 21.92 2.52 -5.68
N GLN A 200 22.06 3.67 -6.33
CA GLN A 200 21.30 4.04 -7.54
C GLN A 200 22.19 4.02 -8.80
N ASP A 201 23.46 3.66 -8.65
CA ASP A 201 24.45 3.50 -9.70
C ASP A 201 25.06 2.09 -9.60
N LEU A 202 24.43 1.15 -10.30
CA LEU A 202 24.85 -0.24 -10.35
C LEU A 202 26.20 -0.41 -11.06
N ALA A 203 26.49 0.42 -12.07
CA ALA A 203 27.76 0.36 -12.79
C ALA A 203 28.93 0.73 -11.88
N SER A 204 28.80 1.82 -11.11
CA SER A 204 29.80 2.21 -10.12
C SER A 204 29.95 1.17 -9.00
N PHE A 205 28.85 0.54 -8.58
CA PHE A 205 28.91 -0.56 -7.60
C PHE A 205 29.77 -1.72 -8.10
N TRP A 206 29.57 -2.18 -9.34
CA TRP A 206 30.36 -3.27 -9.92
C TRP A 206 31.84 -2.92 -10.02
N ALA A 207 32.16 -1.69 -10.45
CA ALA A 207 33.53 -1.26 -10.65
C ALA A 207 34.32 -1.05 -9.34
N ASN A 208 33.66 -0.56 -8.27
CA ASN A 208 34.36 -0.02 -7.11
C ASN A 208 34.06 -0.74 -5.78
N THR A 209 32.91 -1.41 -5.65
CA THR A 209 32.42 -1.89 -4.33
C THR A 209 32.18 -3.40 -4.31
N TYR A 210 31.92 -4.01 -5.46
CA TYR A 210 31.57 -5.43 -5.54
C TYR A 210 32.63 -6.35 -4.93
N ASP A 211 33.91 -6.10 -5.15
CA ASP A 211 34.98 -6.98 -4.67
C ASP A 211 35.03 -7.09 -3.14
N ASP A 212 34.74 -6.01 -2.43
CA ASP A 212 34.72 -6.01 -0.97
C ASP A 212 33.48 -6.73 -0.43
N VAL A 213 32.31 -6.45 -1.03
CA VAL A 213 31.06 -7.17 -0.71
C VAL A 213 31.19 -8.67 -0.99
N LYS A 214 31.85 -9.03 -2.10
CA LYS A 214 32.12 -10.41 -2.48
C LYS A 214 33.01 -11.13 -1.48
N LYS A 215 34.07 -10.50 -0.96
CA LYS A 215 34.95 -11.12 0.06
C LYS A 215 34.15 -11.52 1.30
N GLU A 216 33.25 -10.63 1.76
CA GLU A 216 32.38 -10.92 2.90
C GLU A 216 31.39 -12.06 2.60
N LEU A 217 30.70 -11.97 1.45
CA LEU A 217 29.69 -12.95 1.06
C LEU A 217 30.28 -14.34 0.81
N ARG A 218 31.47 -14.43 0.22
CA ARG A 218 32.16 -15.70 -0.03
C ARG A 218 32.52 -16.42 1.27
N GLY A 219 32.86 -15.68 2.33
CA GLY A 219 33.13 -16.23 3.65
C GLY A 219 31.89 -16.85 4.30
N LYS A 220 30.77 -16.11 4.32
CA LYS A 220 29.50 -16.53 4.95
C LYS A 220 28.69 -17.54 4.11
N TYR A 221 28.72 -17.42 2.78
CA TYR A 221 27.84 -18.15 1.85
C TYR A 221 28.63 -18.98 0.82
N LYS A 222 29.48 -19.88 1.29
CA LYS A 222 30.41 -20.71 0.47
C LYS A 222 29.74 -21.55 -0.63
N LYS A 223 28.44 -21.88 -0.51
CA LYS A 223 27.67 -22.69 -1.48
C LYS A 223 27.10 -21.88 -2.66
N HIS A 224 27.23 -20.56 -2.64
CA HIS A 224 26.72 -19.68 -3.70
C HIS A 224 27.83 -19.34 -4.71
N TYR A 225 27.42 -18.98 -5.92
CA TYR A 225 28.32 -18.57 -6.98
C TYR A 225 28.62 -17.08 -6.85
N TRP A 226 29.90 -16.74 -6.72
CA TRP A 226 30.40 -15.37 -6.58
C TRP A 226 31.48 -15.14 -7.65
N PRO A 227 31.11 -14.68 -8.85
CA PRO A 227 32.02 -14.57 -9.99
C PRO A 227 33.12 -13.53 -9.76
N ASP A 228 34.24 -13.70 -10.45
CA ASP A 228 35.27 -12.65 -10.60
C ASP A 228 34.75 -11.52 -11.49
N ASP A 229 34.09 -11.86 -12.60
CA ASP A 229 33.40 -10.89 -13.44
C ASP A 229 31.87 -10.98 -13.25
N PRO A 230 31.23 -10.03 -12.53
CA PRO A 230 29.78 -10.03 -12.32
C PRO A 230 28.98 -9.64 -13.57
N LEU A 231 29.59 -9.02 -14.58
CA LEU A 231 28.91 -8.56 -15.80
C LEU A 231 28.82 -9.68 -16.85
N GLU A 232 29.76 -10.60 -16.87
CA GLU A 232 29.69 -11.79 -17.74
C GLU A 232 29.00 -13.00 -17.08
N ALA A 233 28.68 -12.88 -15.79
CA ALA A 233 28.07 -13.97 -15.04
C ALA A 233 26.57 -14.12 -15.29
N GLN A 234 26.12 -15.36 -15.44
CA GLN A 234 24.70 -15.67 -15.52
C GLN A 234 24.01 -15.40 -14.17
N ALA A 235 23.04 -14.49 -14.17
CA ALA A 235 22.18 -14.25 -13.00
C ALA A 235 21.41 -15.50 -12.59
N THR A 236 21.27 -15.68 -11.29
CA THR A 236 20.55 -16.82 -10.74
C THR A 236 19.86 -16.49 -9.43
N SER A 237 18.65 -17.04 -9.26
CA SER A 237 17.94 -17.04 -7.99
C SER A 237 18.31 -18.24 -7.09
N ARG A 238 19.16 -19.14 -7.60
CA ARG A 238 19.44 -20.48 -7.04
C ARG A 238 20.89 -20.62 -6.56
N THR A 239 21.13 -21.62 -5.72
CA THR A 239 22.47 -22.02 -5.27
C THR A 239 23.30 -22.66 -6.39
N LYS A 240 24.64 -22.66 -6.28
CA LYS A 240 25.58 -23.22 -7.28
C LYS A 240 25.29 -24.67 -7.71
N LYS A 241 24.65 -25.49 -6.86
CA LYS A 241 24.28 -26.89 -7.16
C LYS A 241 23.02 -27.02 -8.04
N ARG A 242 22.26 -25.93 -8.22
CA ARG A 242 20.95 -25.88 -8.90
C ARG A 242 20.92 -24.85 -10.04
N MET A 243 22.06 -24.21 -10.31
CA MET A 243 22.37 -23.57 -11.59
C MET A 243 22.69 -24.67 -12.58
#